data_AF-A0A533B4L0-F1
#
_entry.id   AF-A0A533B4L0-F1
#
_cell.length_a   1.000
_cell.length_b   1.000
_cell.length_c   1.000
_cell.angle_alpha   90.00
_cell.angle_beta   90.00
_cell.angle_gamma   90.00
#
_symmetry.space_group_name_H-M   'P 1'
#
loop_
_entity.id
_entity.type
_entity.pdbx_description
1 polymer ?
#
loop_
_entity_poly.entity_id
_entity_poly.type
_entity_poly.pdbx_seq_one_letter_code
_entity_poly.pdbx_strand_id
1 'polypeptide(L)'
;MRNLHVVYGIGPVHRSFAVSITRSVRCALTITILGLIVPASTGLAQSGSLDRSPAEIVKRYVLLDQKGARLDAMSFDVLAPYINWKEEPAWGRVVVILEADVPEDYRKWEIINKLEVVIPVTFRVLGSVYFETAAFVPEEKTEEVRFHVEAVRSKWRIVDPVITPHIGLKRMLNFVREAEIHEQDAARRSALAALGDSLRKAK
;
A
#
# COMPACT_ATOMS: atom_id res chain seq x y z
N MET A 1 -34.04 17.80 -20.69
CA MET A 1 -33.78 18.65 -21.89
C MET A 1 -34.34 20.05 -21.64
N ARG A 2 -33.47 21.01 -21.32
CA ARG A 2 -33.78 22.46 -21.35
C ARG A 2 -32.50 23.18 -21.78
N ASN A 3 -32.49 23.64 -23.02
CA ASN A 3 -31.50 24.55 -23.57
C ASN A 3 -31.91 25.98 -23.18
N LEU A 4 -30.95 26.76 -22.70
CA LEU A 4 -31.00 28.22 -22.74
C LEU A 4 -29.63 28.72 -23.17
N HIS A 5 -29.59 29.17 -24.42
CA HIS A 5 -28.56 30.02 -24.98
C HIS A 5 -28.59 31.38 -24.27
N VAL A 6 -27.42 31.91 -23.91
CA VAL A 6 -27.17 33.35 -24.00
C VAL A 6 -25.78 33.56 -24.60
N VAL A 7 -25.79 34.18 -25.77
CA VAL A 7 -24.68 34.73 -26.51
C VAL A 7 -24.53 36.19 -26.09
N TYR A 8 -23.31 36.65 -25.78
CA TYR A 8 -22.91 38.04 -25.98
C TYR A 8 -21.48 38.04 -26.52
N GLY A 9 -21.30 38.64 -27.69
CA GLY A 9 -20.02 38.81 -28.34
C GLY A 9 -19.57 40.27 -28.40
N ILE A 10 -18.41 40.44 -29.06
CA ILE A 10 -17.91 41.63 -29.77
C ILE A 10 -17.49 42.78 -28.81
N GLY A 11 -16.28 43.32 -28.80
CA GLY A 11 -15.17 43.42 -29.76
C GLY A 11 -14.18 44.50 -29.26
N PRO A 12 -13.17 44.92 -30.05
CA PRO A 12 -11.77 45.06 -29.60
C PRO A 12 -11.26 46.51 -29.48
N VAL A 13 -10.08 46.71 -28.86
CA VAL A 13 -9.22 47.88 -29.15
C VAL A 13 -7.73 47.48 -29.18
N HIS A 14 -7.14 47.82 -30.32
CA HIS A 14 -5.72 47.85 -30.69
C HIS A 14 -4.76 48.48 -29.65
N ARG A 15 -3.51 48.02 -29.67
CA ARG A 15 -2.34 48.90 -29.87
C ARG A 15 -1.14 48.12 -30.41
N SER A 16 -0.79 48.45 -31.65
CA SER A 16 0.49 48.12 -32.29
C SER A 16 1.63 48.90 -31.64
N PHE A 17 2.81 48.29 -31.53
CA PHE A 17 4.08 48.96 -31.80
C PHE A 17 5.02 47.96 -32.49
N ALA A 18 5.43 48.32 -33.70
CA ALA A 18 6.44 47.65 -34.51
C ALA A 18 7.68 48.55 -34.55
N VAL A 19 8.87 48.00 -34.32
CA VAL A 19 10.20 48.48 -34.78
C VAL A 19 11.16 47.30 -34.57
N SER A 20 12.12 46.94 -35.41
CA SER A 20 12.37 47.00 -36.84
C SER A 20 13.56 46.05 -37.06
N ILE A 21 13.63 45.46 -38.24
CA ILE A 21 14.60 44.44 -38.67
C ILE A 21 15.94 45.10 -39.01
N THR A 22 17.06 44.49 -38.60
CA THR A 22 18.33 44.62 -39.32
C THR A 22 19.03 43.26 -39.46
N ARG A 23 19.23 42.87 -40.72
CA ARG A 23 19.95 41.70 -41.21
C ARG A 23 21.42 41.72 -40.78
N SER A 24 22.01 40.54 -40.57
CA SER A 24 23.36 40.25 -41.06
C SER A 24 23.55 38.74 -41.22
N VAL A 25 23.50 38.30 -42.47
CA VAL A 25 23.98 37.00 -42.94
C VAL A 25 25.48 37.14 -43.16
N ARG A 26 26.31 36.35 -42.48
CA ARG A 26 27.64 36.00 -42.98
C ARG A 26 28.01 34.57 -42.59
N CYS A 27 28.28 33.79 -43.63
CA CYS A 27 28.94 32.51 -43.63
C CYS A 27 30.28 32.56 -42.90
N ALA A 28 30.58 31.56 -42.07
CA ALA A 28 31.92 31.04 -41.92
C ALA A 28 31.84 29.58 -41.48
N LEU A 29 32.40 28.74 -42.32
CA LEU A 29 32.54 27.30 -42.22
C LEU A 29 33.75 27.01 -41.32
N THR A 30 33.57 26.31 -40.21
CA THR A 30 34.68 25.70 -39.47
C THR A 30 34.31 24.31 -39.01
N ILE A 31 35.02 23.33 -39.58
CA ILE A 31 35.05 21.92 -39.23
C ILE A 31 35.92 21.77 -37.98
N THR A 32 35.41 21.18 -36.90
CA THR A 32 36.24 20.69 -35.78
C THR A 32 35.69 19.39 -35.19
N ILE A 33 36.27 18.31 -35.70
CA ILE A 33 36.65 17.01 -35.12
C ILE A 33 36.25 16.71 -33.64
N LEU A 34 35.56 15.56 -33.51
CA LEU A 34 35.65 14.49 -32.49
C LEU A 34 35.55 14.84 -30.99
N GLY A 35 34.45 14.37 -30.39
CA GLY A 35 34.32 14.11 -28.97
C GLY A 35 33.07 13.27 -28.72
N LEU A 36 33.22 11.94 -28.72
CA LEU A 36 32.16 11.00 -28.36
C LEU A 36 31.97 11.08 -26.84
N ILE A 37 31.23 12.09 -26.39
CA ILE A 37 30.82 12.21 -24.98
C ILE A 37 29.66 11.24 -24.81
N VAL A 38 29.98 10.01 -24.41
CA VAL A 38 29.01 9.16 -23.71
C VAL A 38 28.60 9.94 -22.46
N PRO A 39 27.33 10.35 -22.29
CA PRO A 39 26.89 10.73 -20.96
C PRO A 39 26.99 9.44 -20.14
N ALA A 40 28.06 9.33 -19.34
CA ALA A 40 28.04 8.46 -18.19
C ALA A 40 26.78 8.88 -17.42
N SER A 41 25.74 8.05 -17.48
CA SER A 41 24.65 8.11 -16.53
C SER A 41 25.31 7.90 -15.17
N THR A 42 25.72 9.02 -14.55
CA THR A 42 25.93 9.11 -13.12
C THR A 42 24.58 8.82 -12.52
N GLY A 43 24.28 7.53 -12.36
CA GLY A 43 23.40 7.08 -11.31
C GLY A 43 24.04 7.60 -10.04
N LEU A 44 23.63 8.80 -9.63
CA LEU A 44 23.84 9.28 -8.28
C LEU A 44 23.31 8.16 -7.42
N ALA A 45 24.24 7.42 -6.81
CA ALA A 45 23.96 6.47 -5.77
C ALA A 45 23.27 7.28 -4.68
N GLN A 46 21.94 7.28 -4.71
CA GLN A 46 21.10 7.91 -3.72
C GLN A 46 21.13 7.01 -2.48
N SER A 47 22.33 6.85 -1.91
CA SER A 47 22.55 6.30 -0.59
C SER A 47 22.18 7.37 0.43
N GLY A 48 20.94 7.88 0.34
CA GLY A 48 20.27 8.35 1.53
C GLY A 48 20.21 7.14 2.46
N SER A 49 20.77 7.28 3.66
CA SER A 49 20.66 6.26 4.70
C SER A 49 19.19 5.85 4.79
N LEU A 50 18.89 4.57 4.58
CA LEU A 50 17.55 4.07 4.77
C LEU A 50 17.28 4.13 6.28
N ASP A 51 16.37 5.03 6.68
CA ASP A 51 16.16 5.41 8.10
C ASP A 51 15.77 4.23 9.03
N ARG A 52 15.36 3.09 8.45
CA ARG A 52 14.88 1.89 9.18
C ARG A 52 15.37 0.62 8.51
N SER A 53 15.39 -0.48 9.26
CA SER A 53 15.62 -1.81 8.67
C SER A 53 14.38 -2.29 7.89
N PRO A 54 14.55 -3.13 6.85
CA PRO A 54 13.42 -3.68 6.11
C PRO A 54 12.50 -4.54 7.02
N ALA A 55 13.08 -5.29 7.98
CA ALA A 55 12.28 -6.03 8.96
C ALA A 55 11.45 -5.13 9.87
N GLU A 56 11.94 -3.93 10.24
CA GLU A 56 11.14 -2.99 11.02
C GLU A 56 9.90 -2.51 10.24
N ILE A 57 10.03 -2.33 8.92
CA ILE A 57 8.89 -1.99 8.06
C ILE A 57 7.86 -3.12 8.06
N VAL A 58 8.29 -4.37 7.82
CA VAL A 58 7.41 -5.55 7.83
C VAL A 58 6.74 -5.71 9.20
N LYS A 59 7.49 -5.59 10.29
CA LYS A 59 6.98 -5.69 11.67
C LYS A 59 5.90 -4.65 11.96
N ARG A 60 6.10 -3.40 11.53
CA ARG A 60 5.09 -2.33 11.72
C ARG A 60 3.85 -2.56 10.88
N TYR A 61 4.00 -2.99 9.62
CA TYR A 61 2.89 -3.36 8.76
C TYR A 61 2.04 -4.50 9.39
N VAL A 62 2.69 -5.61 9.75
CA VAL A 62 2.03 -6.78 10.36
C VAL A 62 1.33 -6.41 11.67
N LEU A 63 1.95 -5.58 12.51
CA LEU A 63 1.35 -5.12 13.75
C LEU A 63 0.10 -4.25 13.52
N LEU A 64 0.09 -3.42 12.47
CA LEU A 64 -1.07 -2.60 12.11
C LEU A 64 -2.20 -3.47 11.55
N ASP A 65 -1.87 -4.46 10.72
CA ASP A 65 -2.84 -5.45 10.22
C ASP A 65 -3.49 -6.21 11.39
N GLN A 66 -2.68 -6.74 12.32
CA GLN A 66 -3.17 -7.42 13.51
C GLN A 66 -4.10 -6.54 14.37
N LYS A 67 -3.86 -5.22 14.38
CA LYS A 67 -4.69 -4.22 15.07
C LYS A 67 -5.94 -3.80 14.30
N GLY A 68 -6.15 -4.33 13.10
CA GLY A 68 -7.35 -4.09 12.30
C GLY A 68 -7.30 -2.84 11.43
N ALA A 69 -6.11 -2.36 11.05
CA ALA A 69 -5.97 -1.24 10.11
C ALA A 69 -6.55 -1.52 8.72
N ARG A 70 -6.86 -2.79 8.43
CA ARG A 70 -7.44 -3.26 7.17
C ARG A 70 -8.89 -3.74 7.30
N LEU A 71 -9.50 -3.58 8.49
CA LEU A 71 -10.92 -3.88 8.71
C LEU A 71 -11.84 -2.72 8.30
N ASP A 72 -11.33 -1.50 8.31
CA ASP A 72 -12.05 -0.29 7.94
C ASP A 72 -11.26 0.46 6.86
N ALA A 73 -11.92 0.78 5.75
CA ALA A 73 -11.34 1.52 4.63
C ALA A 73 -10.75 2.86 5.07
N MET A 74 -11.35 3.53 6.07
CA MET A 74 -10.84 4.81 6.58
C MET A 74 -9.48 4.66 7.29
N SER A 75 -9.14 3.45 7.75
CA SER A 75 -7.90 3.17 8.45
C SER A 75 -6.77 2.66 7.54
N PHE A 76 -7.05 2.38 6.26
CA PHE A 76 -6.06 1.82 5.33
C PHE A 76 -4.86 2.77 5.09
N ASP A 77 -5.10 4.08 5.03
CA ASP A 77 -4.07 5.09 4.75
C ASP A 77 -2.89 5.06 5.73
N VAL A 78 -3.10 4.51 6.94
CA VAL A 78 -2.02 4.34 7.93
C VAL A 78 -0.94 3.36 7.47
N LEU A 79 -1.23 2.53 6.46
CA LEU A 79 -0.31 1.56 5.87
C LEU A 79 0.55 2.14 4.75
N ALA A 80 0.16 3.26 4.14
CA ALA A 80 0.87 3.90 3.02
C ALA A 80 2.38 4.12 3.26
N PRO A 81 2.86 4.37 4.50
CA PRO A 81 4.30 4.46 4.77
C PRO A 81 5.05 3.12 4.73
N TYR A 82 4.39 1.97 4.58
CA TYR A 82 5.01 0.65 4.65
C TYR A 82 4.87 -0.16 3.36
N ILE A 83 3.90 0.18 2.51
CA ILE A 83 3.53 -0.59 1.30
C ILE A 83 3.76 0.22 0.03
N ASN A 84 3.96 -0.46 -1.10
CA ASN A 84 4.10 0.17 -2.41
C ASN A 84 2.83 0.08 -3.27
N TRP A 85 1.89 -0.81 -2.94
CA TRP A 85 0.58 -0.84 -3.61
C TRP A 85 -0.33 0.28 -3.12
N LYS A 86 -1.25 0.70 -3.99
CA LYS A 86 -2.20 1.80 -3.73
C LYS A 86 -3.59 1.33 -3.35
N GLU A 87 -3.94 0.11 -3.74
CA GLU A 87 -5.28 -0.43 -3.63
C GLU A 87 -5.20 -1.87 -3.13
N GLU A 88 -6.22 -2.31 -2.40
CA GLU A 88 -6.38 -3.69 -1.98
C GLU A 88 -7.53 -4.37 -2.72
N PRO A 89 -7.43 -5.67 -2.99
CA PRO A 89 -8.57 -6.46 -3.42
C PRO A 89 -9.74 -6.33 -2.44
N ALA A 90 -10.96 -6.47 -2.94
CA ALA A 90 -12.13 -6.64 -2.08
C ALA A 90 -12.07 -8.02 -1.39
N TRP A 91 -11.61 -8.04 -0.14
CA TRP A 91 -11.52 -9.28 0.63
C TRP A 91 -12.90 -9.71 1.12
N GLY A 92 -13.36 -10.90 0.69
CA GLY A 92 -14.59 -11.51 1.22
C GLY A 92 -14.40 -12.17 2.60
N ARG A 93 -13.14 -12.28 3.06
CA ARG A 93 -12.77 -12.92 4.32
C ARG A 93 -11.56 -12.23 4.96
N VAL A 94 -11.36 -12.50 6.25
CA VAL A 94 -10.12 -12.17 6.97
C VAL A 94 -9.60 -13.39 7.69
N VAL A 95 -8.28 -13.46 7.85
CA VAL A 95 -7.60 -14.50 8.63
C VAL A 95 -7.48 -14.03 10.06
N VAL A 96 -7.87 -14.87 11.01
CA VAL A 96 -7.72 -14.59 12.44
C VAL A 96 -6.46 -15.26 12.92
N ILE A 97 -5.56 -14.47 13.51
CA ILE A 97 -4.28 -14.95 14.03
C ILE A 97 -4.21 -14.81 15.55
N LEU A 98 -3.45 -15.70 16.17
CA LEU A 98 -2.99 -15.55 17.54
C LEU A 98 -1.86 -14.52 17.61
N GLU A 99 -0.86 -14.69 16.74
CA GLU A 99 0.33 -13.84 16.67
C GLU A 99 1.06 -13.99 15.33
N ALA A 100 2.04 -13.12 15.11
CA ALA A 100 2.95 -13.16 13.98
C ALA A 100 4.39 -12.95 14.47
N ASP A 101 5.32 -13.72 13.91
CA ASP A 101 6.76 -13.60 14.12
C ASP A 101 7.43 -13.03 12.87
N VAL A 102 8.12 -11.90 13.04
CA VAL A 102 8.93 -11.27 12.00
C VAL A 102 10.40 -11.40 12.40
N PRO A 103 11.20 -12.21 11.69
CA PRO A 103 12.58 -12.46 12.09
C PRO A 103 13.43 -11.21 11.91
N GLU A 104 14.12 -10.79 12.97
CA GLU A 104 15.09 -9.69 12.91
C GLU A 104 16.50 -10.16 12.49
N ASP A 105 16.77 -11.46 12.61
CA ASP A 105 18.04 -12.08 12.17
C ASP A 105 18.08 -12.18 10.63
N TYR A 106 18.99 -11.42 10.02
CA TYR A 106 19.20 -11.39 8.57
C TYR A 106 19.59 -12.74 7.97
N ARG A 107 20.07 -13.69 8.78
CA ARG A 107 20.38 -15.06 8.32
C ARG A 107 19.13 -15.85 7.90
N LYS A 108 17.95 -15.41 8.36
CA LYS A 108 16.66 -15.98 7.97
C LYS A 108 16.08 -15.30 6.73
N TRP A 109 16.70 -14.23 6.25
CA TRP A 109 16.22 -13.49 5.09
C TRP A 109 16.85 -14.01 3.80
N GLU A 110 16.14 -13.83 2.70
CA GLU A 110 16.68 -14.04 1.37
C GLU A 110 17.10 -12.67 0.81
N ILE A 111 18.41 -12.42 0.81
CA ILE A 111 19.00 -11.15 0.36
C ILE A 111 19.18 -11.21 -1.15
N ILE A 112 18.38 -10.44 -1.90
CA ILE A 112 18.49 -10.36 -3.35
C ILE A 112 19.62 -9.41 -3.73
N ASN A 113 19.60 -8.20 -3.18
CA ASN A 113 20.68 -7.22 -3.32
C ASN A 113 20.67 -6.19 -2.15
N LYS A 114 21.46 -5.11 -2.25
CA LYS A 114 21.56 -4.10 -1.18
C LYS A 114 20.28 -3.31 -0.94
N LEU A 115 19.34 -3.32 -1.88
CA LEU A 115 18.12 -2.53 -1.91
C LEU A 115 16.86 -3.41 -2.01
N GLU A 116 17.00 -4.72 -1.84
CA GLU A 116 15.95 -5.70 -2.10
C GLU A 116 16.16 -6.96 -1.25
N VAL A 117 15.12 -7.35 -0.51
CA VAL A 117 15.16 -8.49 0.41
C VAL A 117 13.80 -9.14 0.56
N VAL A 118 13.79 -10.45 0.79
CA VAL A 118 12.59 -11.22 1.12
C VAL A 118 12.66 -11.69 2.58
N ILE A 119 11.64 -11.36 3.36
CA ILE A 119 11.55 -11.63 4.80
C ILE A 119 10.41 -12.64 5.06
N PRO A 120 10.70 -13.85 5.59
CA PRO A 120 9.66 -14.82 5.92
C PRO A 120 8.99 -14.46 7.24
N VAL A 121 7.70 -14.14 7.20
CA VAL A 121 6.87 -13.88 8.38
C VAL A 121 6.05 -15.12 8.68
N THR A 122 6.06 -15.55 9.94
CA THR A 122 5.29 -16.71 10.39
C THR A 122 4.05 -16.24 11.14
N PHE A 123 2.88 -16.69 10.71
CA PHE A 123 1.60 -16.45 11.38
C PHE A 123 1.13 -17.72 12.08
N ARG A 124 0.67 -17.57 13.33
CA ARG A 124 -0.13 -18.61 14.00
C ARG A 124 -1.61 -18.34 13.72
N VAL A 125 -2.15 -19.05 12.74
CA VAL A 125 -3.53 -18.88 12.27
C VAL A 125 -4.48 -19.71 13.13
N LEU A 126 -5.62 -19.14 13.48
CA LEU A 126 -6.72 -19.80 14.19
C LEU A 126 -7.84 -20.21 13.23
N GLY A 127 -8.03 -19.45 12.15
CA GLY A 127 -9.07 -19.71 11.15
C GLY A 127 -9.37 -18.47 10.33
N SER A 128 -10.49 -18.50 9.60
CA SER A 128 -10.95 -17.39 8.76
C SER A 128 -12.37 -16.96 9.12
N VAL A 129 -12.63 -15.66 9.10
CA VAL A 129 -13.99 -15.09 9.17
C VAL A 129 -14.44 -14.70 7.76
N TYR A 130 -15.59 -15.20 7.34
CA TYR A 130 -16.24 -14.83 6.09
C TYR A 130 -17.32 -13.78 6.37
N PHE A 131 -17.21 -12.61 5.73
CA PHE A 131 -18.08 -11.48 6.03
C PHE A 131 -19.51 -11.67 5.52
N GLU A 132 -19.66 -12.31 4.35
CA GLU A 132 -20.96 -12.56 3.73
C GLU A 132 -21.88 -13.39 4.64
N THR A 133 -21.33 -14.42 5.28
CA THR A 133 -22.09 -15.37 6.11
C THR A 133 -21.97 -15.10 7.61
N ALA A 134 -21.17 -14.11 8.01
CA ALA A 134 -20.75 -13.89 9.40
C ALA A 134 -20.32 -15.22 10.09
N ALA A 135 -19.49 -16.01 9.41
CA ALA A 135 -19.08 -17.34 9.90
C ALA A 135 -17.58 -17.40 10.16
N PHE A 136 -17.20 -18.03 11.27
CA PHE A 136 -15.81 -18.38 11.56
C PHE A 136 -15.57 -19.85 11.20
N VAL A 137 -14.57 -20.09 10.36
CA VAL A 137 -14.12 -21.44 9.97
C VAL A 137 -12.76 -21.68 10.63
N PRO A 138 -12.67 -22.55 11.65
CA PRO A 138 -11.40 -22.90 12.28
C PRO A 138 -10.44 -23.56 11.28
N GLU A 139 -9.18 -23.14 11.29
CA GLU A 139 -8.13 -23.67 10.43
C GLU A 139 -6.78 -23.45 11.13
N GLU A 140 -6.58 -24.12 12.27
CA GLU A 140 -5.36 -23.94 13.06
C GLU A 140 -4.14 -24.44 12.28
N LYS A 141 -3.25 -23.50 11.94
CA LYS A 141 -2.03 -23.79 11.20
C LYS A 141 -0.96 -22.73 11.43
N THR A 142 0.27 -23.11 11.14
CA THR A 142 1.35 -22.16 10.93
C THR A 142 1.40 -21.81 9.45
N GLU A 143 1.30 -20.53 9.14
CA GLU A 143 1.38 -20.01 7.78
C GLU A 143 2.64 -19.15 7.63
N GLU A 144 3.49 -19.45 6.65
CA GLU A 144 4.64 -18.61 6.31
C GLU A 144 4.31 -17.76 5.08
N VAL A 145 4.50 -16.44 5.19
CA VAL A 145 4.37 -15.50 4.08
C VAL A 145 5.70 -14.79 3.88
N ARG A 146 6.21 -14.83 2.65
CA ARG A 146 7.49 -14.25 2.27
C ARG A 146 7.27 -12.84 1.73
N PHE A 147 7.51 -11.83 2.56
CA PHE A 147 7.34 -10.42 2.20
C PHE A 147 8.56 -9.91 1.44
N HIS A 148 8.35 -9.50 0.21
CA HIS A 148 9.34 -8.84 -0.61
C HIS A 148 9.35 -7.34 -0.32
N VAL A 149 10.55 -6.81 -0.01
CA VAL A 149 10.76 -5.44 0.43
C VAL A 149 11.84 -4.79 -0.43
N GLU A 150 11.50 -3.64 -1.02
CA GLU A 150 12.38 -2.85 -1.87
C GLU A 150 12.63 -1.45 -1.31
N ALA A 151 13.80 -0.89 -1.60
CA ALA A 151 14.10 0.51 -1.32
C ALA A 151 13.51 1.41 -2.42
N VAL A 152 12.33 1.98 -2.16
CA VAL A 152 11.63 2.89 -3.07
C VAL A 152 11.76 4.32 -2.57
N ARG A 153 12.34 5.22 -3.39
CA ARG A 153 12.51 6.65 -3.06
C ARG A 153 13.17 6.88 -1.69
N SER A 154 14.26 6.15 -1.45
CA SER A 154 15.02 6.18 -0.18
C SER A 154 14.23 5.71 1.06
N LYS A 155 13.19 4.89 0.90
CA LYS A 155 12.49 4.23 2.00
C LYS A 155 12.21 2.77 1.65
N TRP A 156 12.38 1.88 2.61
CA TRP A 156 11.89 0.51 2.46
C TRP A 156 10.37 0.49 2.35
N ARG A 157 9.87 -0.36 1.44
CA ARG A 157 8.46 -0.60 1.16
C ARG A 157 8.25 -2.07 0.84
N ILE A 158 7.17 -2.64 1.35
CA ILE A 158 6.69 -3.94 0.95
C ILE A 158 6.09 -3.80 -0.45
N VAL A 159 6.58 -4.58 -1.41
CA VAL A 159 6.12 -4.58 -2.80
C VAL A 159 5.17 -5.73 -3.08
N ASP A 160 5.40 -6.88 -2.45
CA ASP A 160 4.54 -8.07 -2.50
C ASP A 160 4.77 -8.93 -1.24
N PRO A 161 3.87 -9.87 -0.89
CA PRO A 161 2.57 -10.12 -1.50
C PRO A 161 1.47 -9.21 -0.94
N VAL A 162 0.44 -8.99 -1.77
CA VAL A 162 -0.84 -8.42 -1.32
C VAL A 162 -1.71 -9.56 -0.78
N ILE A 163 -1.66 -9.77 0.53
CA ILE A 163 -2.36 -10.87 1.22
C ILE A 163 -3.67 -10.41 1.84
N THR A 164 -4.57 -11.35 2.12
CA THR A 164 -5.76 -11.09 2.93
C THR A 164 -5.40 -10.52 4.31
N PRO A 165 -6.26 -9.71 4.97
CA PRO A 165 -5.97 -9.18 6.30
C PRO A 165 -5.78 -10.27 7.34
N HIS A 166 -4.75 -10.13 8.16
CA HIS A 166 -4.41 -11.01 9.28
C HIS A 166 -4.67 -10.29 10.61
N ILE A 167 -5.84 -10.54 11.19
CA ILE A 167 -6.38 -9.80 12.32
C ILE A 167 -6.17 -10.57 13.62
N GLY A 168 -5.72 -9.90 14.68
CA GLY A 168 -5.60 -10.53 15.99
C GLY A 168 -6.97 -10.90 16.56
N LEU A 169 -7.08 -12.08 17.19
CA LEU A 169 -8.34 -12.58 17.78
C LEU A 169 -9.07 -11.53 18.65
N LYS A 170 -8.34 -10.83 19.52
CA LYS A 170 -8.91 -9.78 20.38
C LYS A 170 -9.53 -8.64 19.57
N ARG A 171 -8.86 -8.19 18.51
CA ARG A 171 -9.38 -7.12 17.66
C ARG A 171 -10.62 -7.60 16.91
N MET A 172 -10.60 -8.84 16.42
CA MET A 172 -11.74 -9.41 15.71
C MET A 172 -12.97 -9.53 16.61
N LEU A 173 -12.80 -10.01 17.85
CA LEU A 173 -13.89 -10.06 18.85
C LEU A 173 -14.50 -8.68 19.13
N ASN A 174 -13.66 -7.64 19.25
CA ASN A 174 -14.14 -6.28 19.46
C ASN A 174 -14.93 -5.77 18.25
N PHE A 175 -14.42 -6.00 17.04
CA PHE A 175 -15.11 -5.61 15.81
C PHE A 175 -16.48 -6.29 15.68
N VAL A 176 -16.56 -7.60 15.93
CA VAL A 176 -17.84 -8.34 15.88
C VAL A 176 -18.82 -7.80 16.92
N ARG A 177 -18.34 -7.51 18.13
CA ARG A 177 -19.17 -6.90 19.19
C ARG A 177 -19.68 -5.51 18.80
N GLU A 178 -18.84 -4.66 18.23
CA GLU A 178 -19.21 -3.33 17.74
C GLU A 178 -20.28 -3.45 16.63
N ALA A 179 -20.09 -4.36 15.67
CA ALA A 179 -21.05 -4.63 14.60
C ALA A 179 -22.40 -5.13 15.15
N GLU A 180 -22.39 -6.04 16.12
CA GLU A 180 -23.60 -6.59 16.76
C GLU A 180 -24.46 -5.48 17.42
N ILE A 181 -23.81 -4.54 18.11
CA ILE A 181 -24.48 -3.43 18.80
C ILE A 181 -25.16 -2.49 17.81
N HIS A 182 -24.56 -2.27 16.64
CA HIS A 182 -25.05 -1.33 15.64
C HIS A 182 -25.98 -1.96 14.58
N GLU A 183 -26.04 -3.29 14.49
CA GLU A 183 -26.92 -4.01 13.57
C GLU A 183 -28.38 -3.90 14.03
N GLN A 184 -29.28 -3.54 13.11
CA GLN A 184 -30.71 -3.36 13.35
C GLN A 184 -31.51 -4.63 13.01
N ASP A 185 -31.06 -5.39 12.02
CA ASP A 185 -31.69 -6.62 11.59
C ASP A 185 -31.46 -7.74 12.62
N ALA A 186 -32.55 -8.35 13.09
CA ALA A 186 -32.50 -9.35 14.15
C ALA A 186 -31.75 -10.62 13.71
N ALA A 187 -31.91 -11.06 12.46
CA ALA A 187 -31.28 -12.27 11.95
C ALA A 187 -29.76 -12.08 11.83
N ARG A 188 -29.32 -10.94 11.27
CA ARG A 188 -27.89 -10.57 11.19
C ARG A 188 -27.27 -10.38 12.56
N ARG A 189 -27.97 -9.75 13.50
CA ARG A 189 -27.49 -9.61 14.88
C ARG A 189 -27.28 -10.98 15.53
N SER A 190 -28.21 -11.92 15.35
CA SER A 190 -28.04 -13.29 15.84
C SER A 190 -26.86 -14.02 15.18
N ALA A 191 -26.62 -13.80 13.88
CA ALA A 191 -25.45 -14.35 13.20
C ALA A 191 -24.13 -13.79 13.76
N LEU A 192 -24.06 -12.48 14.02
CA LEU A 192 -22.89 -11.83 14.65
C LEU A 192 -22.66 -12.33 16.08
N ALA A 193 -23.71 -12.56 16.86
CA ALA A 193 -23.59 -13.16 18.19
C ALA A 193 -23.00 -14.58 18.13
N ALA A 194 -23.49 -15.42 17.21
CA ALA A 194 -22.98 -16.77 16.98
C ALA A 194 -21.52 -16.78 16.48
N LEU A 195 -21.14 -15.80 15.65
CA LEU A 195 -19.76 -15.57 15.25
C LEU A 195 -18.88 -15.23 16.45
N GLY A 196 -19.33 -14.31 17.30
CA GLY A 196 -18.62 -13.94 18.53
C GLY A 196 -18.41 -15.13 19.47
N ASP A 197 -19.41 -16.00 19.62
CA ASP A 197 -19.29 -17.24 20.38
C ASP A 197 -18.29 -18.21 19.77
N SER A 198 -18.29 -18.35 18.44
CA SER A 198 -17.36 -19.22 17.72
C SER A 198 -15.91 -18.74 17.87
N LEU A 199 -15.67 -17.44 17.75
CA LEU A 199 -14.36 -16.84 17.97
C LEU A 199 -13.87 -17.01 19.41
N ARG A 200 -14.75 -16.90 20.42
CA ARG A 200 -14.38 -17.12 21.83
C ARG A 200 -13.92 -18.54 22.11
N LYS A 201 -14.40 -19.53 21.36
CA LYS A 201 -13.99 -20.94 21.47
C LYS A 201 -12.65 -21.24 20.82
N ALA A 202 -12.14 -20.34 19.97
CA ALA A 202 -10.85 -20.47 19.29
C ALA A 202 -9.65 -19.96 20.11
N LYS A 203 -9.89 -19.62 21.39
CA LYS A 203 -8.87 -19.11 22.33
C LYS A 203 -8.02 -20.23 22.90
#